data_AF-A0A957Q0A3-F1
#
_entry.id   AF-A0A957Q0A3-F1
#
_cell.length_a   1.000
_cell.length_b   1.000
_cell.length_c   1.000
_cell.angle_alpha   90.00
_cell.angle_beta   90.00
_cell.angle_gamma   90.00
#
_symmetry.space_group_name_H-M   'P 1'
#
loop_
_entity.id
_entity.type
_entity.pdbx_description
1 polymer ?
#
loop_
_entity_poly.entity_id
_entity_poly.type
_entity_poly.pdbx_seq_one_letter_code
_entity_poly.pdbx_strand_id
1 'polypeptide(L)'
;MSVPKRFGVLRLVGTLLKVIAWIVLIFSILGAIGLVLVGNSGIELPLEQFIDPALTGSAQGIIAGIALLIFGLIYFLIFYASGESLHLQLAVEENTRLTAALLLRMHQETQQEAAPRNYGSAGFASDPFER
;
A
#
# COMPACT_ATOMS: atom_id res chain seq x y z
N MET A 1 14.96 -13.05 17.46
CA MET A 1 14.45 -13.72 16.25
C MET A 1 13.81 -12.67 15.36
N SER A 2 14.40 -12.34 14.20
CA SER A 2 13.74 -11.50 13.20
C SER A 2 12.90 -12.37 12.29
N VAL A 3 11.62 -12.03 12.13
CA VAL A 3 10.73 -12.73 11.20
C VAL A 3 11.19 -12.40 9.77
N PRO A 4 11.44 -13.38 8.89
CA PRO A 4 11.90 -13.11 7.54
C PRO A 4 10.88 -12.26 6.76
N LYS A 5 11.35 -11.19 6.10
CA LYS A 5 10.53 -10.30 5.26
C LYS A 5 10.15 -11.04 3.96
N ARG A 6 8.88 -11.44 3.85
CA ARG A 6 8.39 -12.29 2.74
C ARG A 6 7.72 -11.51 1.61
N PHE A 7 7.49 -10.21 1.80
CA PHE A 7 6.60 -9.42 0.93
C PHE A 7 7.29 -8.31 0.14
N GLY A 8 8.56 -8.52 -0.26
CA GLY A 8 9.30 -7.55 -1.08
C GLY A 8 8.60 -7.25 -2.42
N VAL A 9 8.10 -8.30 -3.08
CA VAL A 9 7.38 -8.17 -4.36
C VAL A 9 6.08 -7.38 -4.21
N LEU A 10 5.32 -7.62 -3.14
CA LEU A 10 4.05 -6.93 -2.92
C LEU A 10 4.26 -5.44 -2.59
N ARG A 11 5.35 -5.12 -1.87
CA ARG A 11 5.78 -3.73 -1.66
C ARG A 11 6.17 -3.05 -2.97
N LEU A 12 6.86 -3.77 -3.86
CA LEU A 12 7.21 -3.27 -5.19
C LEU A 12 5.96 -3.02 -6.04
N VAL A 13 4.98 -3.93 -6.02
CA VAL A 13 3.69 -3.74 -6.71
C VAL A 13 2.95 -2.51 -6.18
N GLY A 14 2.89 -2.32 -4.86
CA GLY A 14 2.29 -1.12 -4.25
C GLY A 14 2.96 0.17 -4.74
N THR A 15 4.30 0.22 -4.76
CA THR A 15 5.04 1.37 -5.30
C THR A 15 4.82 1.55 -6.80
N LEU A 16 4.77 0.47 -7.57
CA LEU A 16 4.56 0.50 -9.02
C LEU A 16 3.17 1.06 -9.35
N LEU A 17 2.13 0.67 -8.63
CA LEU A 17 0.78 1.22 -8.79
C LEU A 17 0.75 2.73 -8.55
N LYS A 18 1.48 3.22 -7.54
CA LYS A 18 1.61 4.67 -7.29
C LYS A 18 2.34 5.38 -8.42
N VAL A 19 3.40 4.80 -8.98
CA VAL A 19 4.11 5.35 -10.14
C VAL A 19 3.19 5.40 -11.35
N ILE A 20 2.45 4.33 -11.63
CA ILE A 20 1.46 4.28 -12.72
C ILE A 20 0.37 5.34 -12.50
N ALA A 21 -0.10 5.54 -11.27
CA ALA A 21 -1.07 6.58 -10.96
C ALA A 21 -0.56 7.96 -11.39
N TRP A 22 0.68 8.32 -11.00
CA TRP A 22 1.29 9.59 -11.39
C TRP A 22 1.44 9.73 -12.91
N ILE A 23 1.82 8.66 -13.60
CA ILE A 23 1.89 8.64 -15.06
C ILE A 23 0.52 8.94 -15.67
N VAL A 24 -0.53 8.26 -15.23
CA VAL A 24 -1.91 8.48 -15.71
C VAL A 24 -2.36 9.91 -15.47
N LEU A 25 -2.05 10.49 -14.31
CA LEU A 25 -2.39 11.87 -13.99
C LEU A 25 -1.70 12.85 -14.97
N ILE A 26 -0.39 12.70 -15.19
CA ILE A 26 0.36 13.56 -16.12
C ILE A 26 -0.21 13.44 -17.54
N PHE A 27 -0.47 12.22 -18.02
CA PHE A 27 -1.06 12.02 -19.34
C PHE A 27 -2.47 12.62 -19.46
N SER A 28 -3.28 12.55 -18.41
CA SER A 28 -4.61 13.18 -18.43
C SER A 28 -4.53 14.70 -18.52
N ILE A 29 -3.58 15.33 -17.83
CA ILE A 29 -3.34 16.78 -17.89
C ILE A 29 -2.86 17.18 -19.27
N LEU A 30 -1.83 16.51 -19.80
CA LEU A 30 -1.30 16.80 -21.13
C LEU A 30 -2.34 16.55 -22.22
N GLY A 31 -3.09 15.46 -22.11
CA GLY A 31 -4.17 15.12 -23.04
C GLY A 31 -5.28 16.16 -23.02
N ALA A 32 -5.67 16.65 -21.85
CA ALA A 32 -6.72 17.66 -21.73
C ALA A 32 -6.31 19.00 -22.34
N ILE A 33 -5.07 19.42 -22.12
CA ILE A 33 -4.50 20.60 -22.78
C ILE A 33 -4.49 20.39 -24.31
N GLY A 34 -4.06 19.21 -24.77
CA GLY A 34 -4.07 18.84 -26.19
C GLY A 34 -5.47 18.94 -26.81
N LEU A 35 -6.50 18.41 -26.14
CA LEU A 35 -7.89 18.46 -26.62
C LEU A 35 -8.41 19.90 -26.75
N VAL A 36 -8.08 20.78 -25.81
CA VAL A 36 -8.47 22.20 -25.87
C VAL A 36 -7.80 22.90 -27.05
N LEU A 37 -6.51 22.63 -27.29
CA LEU A 37 -5.77 23.22 -28.41
C LEU A 37 -6.29 22.74 -29.76
N VAL A 38 -6.57 21.44 -29.89
CA VAL A 38 -7.11 20.85 -31.12
C VAL A 38 -8.52 21.37 -31.40
N GLY A 39 -9.40 21.43 -30.39
CA GLY A 39 -10.75 21.98 -30.56
C GLY A 39 -10.77 23.43 -31.03
N ASN A 40 -9.76 24.23 -30.69
CA ASN A 40 -9.64 25.62 -31.15
C ASN A 40 -9.00 25.76 -32.54
N SER A 41 -8.41 24.70 -33.09
CA SER A 41 -7.72 24.71 -34.39
C SER A 41 -8.62 24.34 -35.57
N GLY A 42 -9.89 23.98 -35.33
CA GLY A 42 -10.83 23.56 -36.38
C GLY A 42 -10.53 22.17 -36.96
N ILE A 43 -9.63 21.42 -36.31
CA ILE A 43 -9.40 20.00 -36.62
C ILE A 43 -10.54 19.21 -35.99
N GLU A 44 -11.30 18.49 -36.83
CA GLU A 44 -12.39 17.63 -36.38
C GLU A 44 -11.85 16.55 -35.44
N LEU A 45 -12.39 16.51 -34.22
CA LEU A 45 -12.05 15.48 -33.26
C LEU A 45 -12.80 14.18 -33.63
N PRO A 46 -12.19 12.99 -33.47
CA PRO A 46 -12.89 11.71 -33.66
C PRO A 46 -14.13 11.51 -32.77
N LEU A 47 -14.29 12.39 -31.77
CA LEU A 47 -15.39 12.42 -30.82
C LEU A 47 -16.57 13.31 -31.26
N GLU A 48 -16.46 14.05 -32.37
CA GLU A 48 -17.53 14.93 -32.87
C GLU A 48 -18.85 14.17 -33.13
N GLN A 49 -18.79 12.88 -33.46
CA GLN A 49 -19.98 12.04 -33.63
C GLN A 49 -20.78 11.79 -32.34
N PHE A 50 -20.16 11.98 -31.16
CA PHE A 50 -20.78 11.75 -29.84
C PHE A 50 -21.19 13.05 -29.15
N ILE A 51 -20.82 14.19 -29.70
CA ILE A 51 -21.07 15.52 -29.15
C ILE A 51 -22.10 16.22 -30.05
N ASP A 52 -22.99 17.01 -29.44
CA ASP A 52 -24.03 17.73 -30.18
C ASP A 52 -23.39 18.61 -31.28
N PRO A 53 -23.74 18.39 -32.57
CA PRO A 53 -23.19 19.16 -33.69
C PRO A 53 -23.51 20.66 -33.61
N ALA A 54 -24.42 21.09 -32.74
CA ALA A 54 -24.68 22.50 -32.48
C ALA A 54 -23.56 23.20 -31.67
N LEU A 55 -22.64 22.45 -31.03
CA LEU A 55 -21.51 23.03 -30.32
C LEU A 55 -20.37 23.37 -31.28
N THR A 56 -19.84 24.59 -31.17
CA THR A 56 -18.64 25.01 -31.91
C THR A 56 -17.39 24.25 -31.42
N GLY A 57 -16.42 24.02 -32.31
CA GLY A 57 -15.24 23.17 -32.02
C GLY A 57 -14.46 23.57 -30.76
N SER A 58 -14.41 24.86 -30.41
CA SER A 58 -13.76 25.33 -29.17
C SER A 58 -14.51 24.89 -27.91
N ALA A 59 -15.84 24.91 -27.91
CA ALA A 59 -16.65 24.42 -26.79
C ALA A 59 -16.52 22.90 -26.63
N GLN A 60 -16.47 22.17 -27.76
CA GLN A 60 -16.27 20.72 -27.74
C GLN A 60 -14.92 20.32 -27.13
N GLY A 61 -13.83 20.98 -27.52
CA GLY A 61 -12.49 20.73 -26.99
C GLY A 61 -12.39 20.97 -25.48
N ILE A 62 -13.05 22.02 -24.98
CA ILE A 62 -13.10 22.33 -23.54
C ILE A 62 -13.86 21.24 -22.76
N ILE A 63 -15.04 20.84 -23.23
CA ILE A 63 -15.85 19.82 -22.55
C ILE A 63 -15.11 18.48 -22.55
N ALA A 64 -14.53 18.08 -23.69
CA ALA A 64 -13.75 16.85 -23.79
C ALA A 64 -12.50 16.88 -22.90
N GLY A 65 -11.80 18.01 -22.83
CA GLY A 65 -10.64 18.20 -21.95
C GLY A 65 -11.01 18.09 -20.46
N ILE A 66 -12.11 18.71 -20.04
CA ILE A 66 -12.62 18.63 -18.66
C ILE A 66 -13.03 17.18 -18.33
N ALA A 67 -13.76 16.52 -19.22
CA ALA A 67 -14.15 15.13 -19.04
C ALA A 67 -12.92 14.23 -18.87
N LEU A 68 -11.91 14.39 -19.73
CA LEU A 68 -10.66 13.64 -19.65
C LEU A 68 -9.91 13.89 -18.33
N LEU A 69 -9.86 15.14 -17.85
CA LEU A 69 -9.28 15.47 -16.54
C LEU A 69 -10.01 14.77 -15.39
N ILE A 70 -11.34 14.81 -15.39
CA ILE A 70 -12.15 14.18 -14.33
C ILE A 70 -11.92 12.67 -14.33
N PHE A 71 -11.98 12.02 -15.51
CA PHE A 71 -11.68 10.60 -15.63
C PHE A 71 -10.24 10.28 -15.17
N GLY A 72 -9.26 11.05 -15.62
CA GLY A 72 -7.87 10.91 -15.23
C GLY A 72 -7.66 11.03 -13.71
N LEU A 73 -8.33 11.99 -13.08
CA LEU A 73 -8.28 12.20 -11.63
C LEU A 73 -8.91 11.02 -10.87
N ILE A 74 -10.06 10.51 -11.33
CA ILE A 74 -10.71 9.34 -10.73
C ILE A 74 -9.78 8.11 -10.83
N TYR A 75 -9.21 7.84 -12.01
CA TYR A 75 -8.27 6.73 -12.18
C TYR A 75 -7.00 6.90 -11.34
N PHE A 76 -6.44 8.11 -11.28
CA PHE A 76 -5.34 8.43 -10.38
C PHE A 76 -5.66 8.04 -8.94
N LEU A 77 -6.82 8.45 -8.43
CA LEU A 77 -7.25 8.13 -7.06
C LEU A 77 -7.38 6.62 -6.86
N ILE A 78 -8.00 5.91 -7.80
CA ILE A 78 -8.19 4.44 -7.70
C ILE A 78 -6.83 3.73 -7.64
N PHE A 79 -5.90 4.05 -8.55
CA PHE A 79 -4.59 3.41 -8.59
C PHE A 79 -3.74 3.78 -7.36
N TYR A 80 -3.74 5.05 -6.97
CA TYR A 80 -2.97 5.53 -5.83
C TYR A 80 -3.48 4.93 -4.51
N ALA A 81 -4.81 4.95 -4.29
CA ALA A 81 -5.44 4.38 -3.10
C ALA A 81 -5.24 2.86 -3.04
N SER A 82 -5.28 2.16 -4.18
CA SER A 82 -5.00 0.73 -4.25
C SER A 82 -3.55 0.41 -3.86
N GLY A 83 -2.58 1.22 -4.32
CA GLY A 83 -1.17 1.11 -3.91
C GLY A 83 -0.97 1.34 -2.41
N GLU A 84 -1.62 2.36 -1.85
CA GLU A 84 -1.58 2.63 -0.39
C GLU A 84 -2.27 1.54 0.43
N SER A 85 -3.40 1.00 -0.04
CA SER A 85 -4.11 -0.08 0.65
C SER A 85 -3.21 -1.32 0.80
N LEU A 86 -2.45 -1.68 -0.25
CA LEU A 86 -1.47 -2.77 -0.17
C LEU A 86 -0.38 -2.50 0.87
N HIS A 87 0.16 -1.28 0.91
CA HIS A 87 1.16 -0.91 1.91
C HIS A 87 0.59 -0.99 3.33
N LEU A 88 -0.64 -0.55 3.54
CA LEU A 88 -1.32 -0.62 4.84
C LEU A 88 -1.54 -2.06 5.28
N GLN A 89 -2.05 -2.93 4.40
CA GLN A 89 -2.26 -4.35 4.72
C GLN A 89 -0.94 -5.05 5.09
N LEU A 90 0.13 -4.76 4.36
CA LEU A 90 1.47 -5.30 4.66
C LEU A 90 1.98 -4.82 6.03
N ALA A 91 1.77 -3.55 6.36
CA ALA A 91 2.16 -3.00 7.65
C ALA A 91 1.37 -3.65 8.81
N VAL A 92 0.07 -3.89 8.60
CA VAL A 92 -0.77 -4.61 9.57
C VAL A 92 -0.24 -6.03 9.80
N GLU A 93 0.07 -6.77 8.72
CA GLU A 93 0.59 -8.13 8.85
C GLU A 93 1.97 -8.17 9.55
N GLU A 94 2.86 -7.24 9.20
CA GLU A 94 4.18 -7.14 9.83
C GLU A 94 4.04 -6.89 11.34
N ASN A 95 3.13 -6.00 11.74
CA ASN A 95 2.82 -5.74 13.15
C ASN A 95 2.23 -6.96 13.86
N THR A 96 1.26 -7.66 13.26
CA THR A 96 0.66 -8.86 13.87
C THR A 96 1.70 -9.98 14.07
N ARG A 97 2.61 -10.18 13.11
CA ARG A 97 3.70 -11.17 13.24
C ARG A 97 4.67 -10.81 14.37
N LEU A 98 5.00 -9.53 14.53
CA LEU A 98 5.85 -9.06 15.62
C LEU A 98 5.19 -9.24 16.98
N THR A 99 3.90 -8.90 17.10
CA THR A 99 3.14 -9.13 18.34
C THR A 99 3.07 -10.61 18.70
N ALA A 100 2.80 -11.50 17.74
CA ALA A 100 2.77 -12.94 17.99
C ALA A 100 4.15 -13.48 18.46
N ALA A 101 5.24 -13.02 17.83
CA ALA A 101 6.59 -13.39 18.24
C ALA A 101 6.94 -12.90 19.65
N LEU A 102 6.50 -11.68 20.01
CA LEU A 102 6.70 -11.11 21.35
C LEU A 102 5.92 -11.90 22.41
N LEU A 103 4.65 -12.21 22.16
CA LEU A 103 3.82 -12.99 23.08
C LEU A 103 4.37 -14.39 23.32
N LEU A 104 4.82 -15.08 22.27
CA LEU A 104 5.46 -16.40 22.40
C LEU A 104 6.74 -16.33 23.24
N ARG A 105 7.54 -15.29 23.04
CA ARG A 105 8.76 -15.07 23.82
C ARG A 105 8.43 -14.83 25.31
N MET A 106 7.46 -13.96 25.61
CA MET A 106 7.02 -13.73 26.99
C MET A 106 6.54 -15.03 27.65
N HIS A 107 5.78 -15.86 26.93
CA HIS A 107 5.31 -17.15 27.45
C HIS A 107 6.46 -18.12 27.75
N GLN A 108 7.47 -18.18 26.89
CA GLN A 108 8.68 -18.98 27.12
C GLN A 108 9.45 -18.51 28.35
N GLU A 109 9.64 -17.19 28.50
CA GLU A 109 10.32 -16.60 29.67
C GLU A 109 9.59 -16.93 30.98
N THR A 110 8.25 -16.87 31.01
CA THR A 110 7.45 -17.26 32.19
C THR A 110 7.59 -18.75 32.53
N GLN A 111 7.59 -19.65 31.54
CA GLN A 111 7.77 -21.09 31.80
C GLN A 111 9.19 -21.42 32.28
N GLN A 112 10.19 -20.71 31.79
CA GLN A 112 11.58 -20.91 32.19
C GLN A 112 11.83 -20.46 33.64
N GLU A 113 11.06 -19.50 34.15
CA GLU A 113 11.05 -19.08 35.55
C GLU A 113 10.27 -20.04 36.47
N ALA A 114 9.24 -20.72 35.93
CA ALA A 114 8.42 -21.70 36.65
C ALA A 114 9.00 -23.13 36.66
N ALA A 115 9.92 -23.47 35.75
CA ALA A 115 10.69 -24.69 35.84
C ALA A 115 11.51 -24.64 37.14
N PRO A 116 11.38 -25.62 38.07
CA PRO A 116 12.15 -25.59 39.30
C PRO A 116 13.62 -25.51 38.89
N ARG A 117 14.33 -24.46 39.33
CA ARG A 117 15.79 -24.46 39.32
C ARG A 117 16.16 -25.77 39.98
N ASN A 118 16.67 -26.72 39.21
CA ASN A 118 17.20 -27.94 39.75
C ASN A 118 18.42 -27.48 40.56
N TYR A 119 18.19 -27.21 41.85
CA TYR A 119 19.23 -27.13 42.87
C TYR A 119 19.83 -28.52 42.89
N GLY A 120 20.76 -28.76 41.98
CA GLY A 120 21.63 -29.92 42.03
C GLY A 120 22.33 -29.90 43.38
N SER A 121 21.92 -30.82 44.25
CA SER A 121 22.83 -31.66 45.02
C SER A 121 24.00 -30.94 45.71
N ALA A 122 23.72 -29.95 46.57
CA ALA A 122 24.69 -29.48 47.55
C ALA A 122 24.18 -29.81 48.96
N GLY A 123 24.52 -31.02 49.39
CA GLY A 123 24.75 -31.36 50.80
C GLY A 123 23.59 -31.17 51.77
N PHE A 124 22.68 -32.14 51.82
CA PHE A 124 22.16 -32.55 53.12
C PHE A 124 23.32 -33.24 53.86
N ALA A 125 24.17 -32.43 54.51
CA ALA A 125 25.00 -32.94 55.59
C ALA A 125 24.03 -33.33 56.70
N SER A 126 23.77 -34.63 56.80
CA SER A 126 23.17 -35.21 58.00
C SER A 126 24.08 -34.86 59.17
N ASP A 127 23.64 -33.99 60.07
CA ASP A 127 24.28 -33.88 61.39
C ASP A 127 24.10 -35.24 62.09
N PRO A 128 25.18 -35.97 62.36
CA PRO A 128 25.08 -37.21 63.11
C PRO A 128 25.00 -36.83 64.60
N PHE A 129 23.97 -37.32 65.27
CA PHE A 129 23.96 -37.43 66.71
C PHE A 129 25.22 -38.16 67.20
N GLU A 130 26.06 -37.51 68.01
CA GLU A 130 27.07 -38.06 68.95
C GLU A 130 27.71 -36.84 69.66
N ARG A 131 27.68 -36.61 70.98
CA ARG A 131 27.49 -37.43 72.19
C ARG A 131 26.84 -36.60 73.30
#